data_AF-A0A3G6YJP6-F1
#
_entry.id   AF-A0A3G6YJP6-F1
#
_cell.length_a   1.000
_cell.length_b   1.000
_cell.length_c   1.000
_cell.angle_alpha   90.00
_cell.angle_beta   90.00
_cell.angle_gamma   90.00
#
_symmetry.space_group_name_H-M   'P 1'
#
loop_
_entity.id
_entity.type
_entity.pdbx_description
1 polymer ?
#
loop_
_entity_poly.entity_id
_entity_poly.type
_entity_poly.pdbx_seq_one_letter_code
_entity_poly.pdbx_strand_id
1 'polypeptide(L)'
;MTSNYRYDLAPYTWELVQQLNGGKAIFTQPPMPIKCAGAPQKAMYLSADYWLKQGKLKDISIHFYNTGAVLFGVKEYVPALMQYVEKYGSELHFNHQLVKVDGPAKKSMV
;
A
#
# COMPACT_ATOMS: atom_id res chain seq x y z
N MET A 1 -10.38 7.03 2.05
CA MET A 1 -9.96 5.70 2.56
C MET A 1 -10.82 4.65 1.89
N THR A 2 -10.22 3.53 1.52
CA THR A 2 -10.84 2.46 0.73
C THR A 2 -10.26 1.10 1.17
N SER A 3 -10.89 0.00 0.76
CA SER A 3 -10.38 -1.34 1.03
C SER A 3 -10.80 -2.34 -0.06
N ASN A 4 -9.83 -3.02 -0.65
CA ASN A 4 -10.06 -4.10 -1.63
C ASN A 4 -10.64 -5.38 -0.98
N TYR A 5 -10.79 -5.41 0.34
CA TYR A 5 -11.41 -6.52 1.06
C TYR A 5 -12.94 -6.40 1.14
N ARG A 6 -13.49 -5.22 0.84
CA ARG A 6 -14.94 -4.96 0.73
C ARG A 6 -15.29 -4.76 -0.73
N TYR A 7 -16.22 -5.56 -1.24
CA TYR A 7 -16.57 -5.58 -2.67
C TYR A 7 -17.00 -4.21 -3.21
N ASP A 8 -17.81 -3.49 -2.45
CA ASP A 8 -18.35 -2.17 -2.77
C ASP A 8 -17.30 -1.04 -2.71
N LEU A 9 -16.16 -1.25 -2.04
CA LEU A 9 -15.06 -0.27 -1.97
C LEU A 9 -13.94 -0.54 -2.99
N ALA A 10 -13.87 -1.75 -3.55
CA ALA A 10 -12.81 -2.09 -4.51
C ALA A 10 -12.80 -1.14 -5.74
N PRO A 11 -13.95 -0.76 -6.35
CA PRO A 11 -13.96 0.22 -7.44
C PRO A 11 -13.42 1.60 -7.00
N TYR A 12 -13.74 2.02 -5.77
CA TYR A 12 -13.27 3.30 -5.24
C TYR A 12 -11.75 3.34 -5.03
N THR A 13 -11.11 2.20 -4.75
CA THR A 13 -9.64 2.13 -4.77
C THR A 13 -9.07 2.51 -6.12
N TRP A 14 -9.67 2.02 -7.21
CA TRP A 14 -9.22 2.32 -8.55
C TRP A 14 -9.44 3.78 -8.93
N GLU A 15 -10.57 4.37 -8.53
CA GLU A 15 -10.82 5.81 -8.71
C GLU A 15 -9.75 6.65 -8.00
N LEU A 16 -9.42 6.34 -6.74
CA LEU A 16 -8.41 7.05 -5.97
C LEU A 16 -7.01 6.93 -6.60
N VAL A 17 -6.65 5.74 -7.11
CA VAL A 17 -5.36 5.53 -7.80
C VAL A 17 -5.27 6.37 -9.07
N GLN A 18 -6.33 6.43 -9.87
CA GLN A 18 -6.36 7.24 -11.10
C GLN A 18 -6.31 8.75 -10.83
N GLN A 19 -6.97 9.20 -9.76
CA GLN A 19 -7.07 10.61 -9.40
C GLN A 19 -5.81 11.15 -8.71
N LEU A 20 -4.98 10.29 -8.09
CA LEU A 20 -3.76 10.73 -7.42
C LEU A 20 -2.71 11.18 -8.45
N ASN A 21 -2.42 12.48 -8.46
CA ASN A 21 -1.42 13.10 -9.32
C ASN A 21 -0.11 13.45 -8.61
N GLY A 22 -0.08 13.34 -7.28
CA GLY A 22 1.05 13.68 -6.43
C GLY A 22 0.66 13.63 -4.95
N GLY A 23 1.65 13.60 -4.06
CA GLY A 23 1.47 13.55 -2.61
C GLY A 23 1.69 12.16 -2.01
N LYS A 24 1.04 11.87 -0.88
CA LYS A 24 1.32 10.65 -0.09
C LYS A 24 0.28 9.57 -0.32
N ALA A 25 0.70 8.38 -0.74
CA ALA A 25 -0.10 7.17 -0.81
C ALA A 25 0.24 6.22 0.35
N ILE A 26 -0.76 5.83 1.13
CA ILE A 26 -0.58 4.96 2.30
C ILE A 26 -1.32 3.64 2.07
N PHE A 27 -0.58 2.55 2.19
CA PHE A 27 -1.08 1.18 2.16
C PHE A 27 -0.81 0.54 3.52
N THR A 28 -1.75 -0.26 4.01
CA THR A 28 -1.65 -0.84 5.36
C THR A 28 -1.97 -2.33 5.35
N GLN A 29 -1.19 -3.11 6.08
CA GLN A 29 -1.44 -4.51 6.34
C GLN A 29 -1.71 -4.70 7.84
N PRO A 30 -2.94 -5.08 8.23
CA PRO A 30 -3.30 -5.31 9.63
C PRO A 30 -2.65 -6.58 10.19
N PRO A 31 -2.70 -6.80 11.52
CA PRO A 31 -2.21 -8.03 12.13
C PRO A 31 -2.90 -9.29 11.58
N MET A 32 -2.14 -10.39 11.53
CA MET A 32 -2.66 -11.71 11.17
C MET A 32 -3.60 -12.25 12.27
N PRO A 33 -4.59 -13.09 11.91
CA PRO A 33 -4.83 -13.66 10.59
C PRO A 33 -5.67 -12.76 9.66
N ILE A 34 -5.26 -12.70 8.39
CA ILE A 34 -6.07 -12.15 7.29
C ILE A 34 -6.11 -13.11 6.11
N LYS A 35 -7.21 -13.08 5.34
CA LYS A 35 -7.28 -13.79 4.06
C LYS A 35 -6.29 -13.17 3.07
N CYS A 36 -5.45 -13.98 2.43
CA CYS A 36 -4.46 -13.54 1.44
C CYS A 36 -3.54 -12.38 1.91
N ALA A 37 -2.59 -12.66 2.80
CA ALA A 37 -1.66 -11.67 3.36
C ALA A 37 -0.86 -10.86 2.31
N GLY A 38 -0.74 -11.35 1.07
CA GLY A 38 -0.11 -10.60 -0.02
C GLY A 38 -1.01 -9.55 -0.71
N ALA A 39 -2.32 -9.54 -0.47
CA ALA A 39 -3.23 -8.61 -1.16
C ALA A 39 -2.96 -7.12 -0.90
N PRO A 40 -2.59 -6.67 0.33
CA PRO A 40 -2.22 -5.28 0.57
C PRO A 40 -1.00 -4.85 -0.25
N GLN A 41 0.01 -5.73 -0.35
CA GLN A 41 1.22 -5.48 -1.16
C GLN A 41 0.89 -5.43 -2.65
N LYS A 42 0.03 -6.34 -3.14
CA LYS A 42 -0.43 -6.33 -4.54
C LYS A 42 -1.09 -5.01 -4.90
N ALA A 43 -1.96 -4.47 -4.04
CA ALA A 43 -2.60 -3.17 -4.26
C ALA A 43 -1.57 -2.04 -4.37
N MET A 44 -0.55 -2.05 -3.51
CA MET A 44 0.56 -1.10 -3.59
C MET A 44 1.32 -1.21 -4.91
N TYR A 45 1.79 -2.41 -5.28
CA TYR A 45 2.58 -2.62 -6.50
C TYR A 45 1.81 -2.25 -7.76
N LEU A 46 0.52 -2.60 -7.85
CA LEU A 46 -0.32 -2.25 -9.00
C LEU A 46 -0.54 -0.74 -9.11
N SER A 47 -0.72 -0.05 -7.98
CA SER A 47 -0.87 1.41 -7.96
C SER A 47 0.42 2.09 -8.39
N ALA A 48 1.56 1.61 -7.88
CA ALA A 48 2.88 2.14 -8.23
C ALA A 48 3.22 1.95 -9.71
N ASP A 49 2.95 0.76 -10.27
CA ASP A 49 3.15 0.48 -11.70
C ASP A 49 2.29 1.39 -12.58
N TYR A 50 1.04 1.64 -12.19
CA TYR A 50 0.17 2.59 -12.88
C TYR A 50 0.76 4.00 -12.86
N TRP A 51 1.16 4.53 -11.69
CA TRP A 51 1.75 5.86 -11.60
C TRP A 51 3.09 5.98 -12.35
N LEU A 52 3.88 4.90 -12.38
CA LEU A 52 5.11 4.84 -13.17
C LEU A 52 4.81 4.99 -14.65
N LYS A 53 3.84 4.22 -15.18
CA LYS A 53 3.42 4.29 -16.58
C LYS A 53 2.84 5.65 -16.97
N GLN A 54 2.23 6.36 -16.03
CA GLN A 54 1.71 7.71 -16.23
C GLN A 54 2.77 8.81 -16.02
N GLY A 55 4.00 8.47 -15.65
CA GLY A 55 5.07 9.44 -15.36
C GLY A 55 4.86 10.25 -14.07
N LYS A 56 3.93 9.82 -13.21
CA LYS A 56 3.51 10.50 -11.96
C LYS A 56 4.20 9.97 -10.72
N LEU A 57 4.84 8.79 -10.79
CA LEU A 57 5.44 8.13 -9.62
C LEU A 57 6.43 9.04 -8.87
N LYS A 58 7.19 9.85 -9.61
CA LYS A 58 8.17 10.81 -9.05
C LYS A 58 7.56 11.85 -8.10
N ASP A 59 6.26 12.13 -8.24
CA ASP A 59 5.53 13.12 -7.46
C ASP A 59 4.74 12.48 -6.30
N ILE A 60 4.83 11.15 -6.13
CA ILE A 60 4.05 10.37 -5.17
C ILE A 60 4.99 9.64 -4.19
N SER A 61 4.84 9.90 -2.89
CA SER A 61 5.50 9.12 -1.85
C SER A 61 4.63 7.93 -1.42
N ILE A 62 5.16 6.72 -1.59
CA ILE A 62 4.45 5.48 -1.28
C ILE A 62 4.93 4.95 0.07
N HIS A 63 4.01 4.71 0.99
CA HIS A 63 4.31 4.15 2.30
C HIS A 63 3.47 2.89 2.55
N PHE A 64 4.13 1.82 2.95
CA PHE A 64 3.52 0.55 3.32
C PHE A 64 3.72 0.28 4.81
N TYR A 65 2.64 0.38 5.58
CA TYR A 65 2.65 0.07 7.01
C TYR A 65 2.19 -1.35 7.25
N ASN A 66 3.06 -2.16 7.84
CA ASN A 66 2.82 -3.56 8.15
C ASN A 66 2.94 -3.75 9.66
N THR A 67 1.93 -4.39 10.26
CA THR A 67 1.97 -4.74 11.68
C THR A 67 2.98 -5.84 11.98
N GLY A 68 3.33 -6.68 11.00
CA GLY A 68 4.39 -7.67 11.14
C GLY A 68 5.81 -7.07 11.09
N ALA A 69 6.78 -7.84 11.58
CA ALA A 69 8.19 -7.47 11.58
C ALA A 69 8.92 -7.72 10.24
N VAL A 70 8.27 -8.41 9.29
CA VAL A 70 8.85 -8.81 8.01
C VAL A 70 7.90 -8.54 6.86
N LEU A 71 8.44 -8.32 5.65
CA LEU A 71 7.66 -8.05 4.45
C LEU A 71 6.77 -9.23 4.05
N PHE A 72 7.28 -10.45 4.13
CA PHE A 72 6.53 -11.65 3.77
C PHE A 72 6.93 -12.83 4.66
N GLY A 73 5.99 -13.73 4.94
CA GLY A 73 6.21 -14.84 5.88
C GLY A 73 7.12 -15.96 5.33
N VAL A 74 7.41 -15.95 4.04
CA VAL A 74 8.28 -16.92 3.37
C VAL A 74 9.49 -16.18 2.81
N LYS A 75 10.65 -16.41 3.41
CA LYS A 75 11.89 -15.64 3.20
C LYS A 75 12.37 -15.68 1.75
N GLU A 76 12.11 -16.76 1.04
CA GLU A 76 12.55 -16.99 -0.34
C GLU A 76 11.91 -15.99 -1.32
N TYR A 77 10.73 -15.44 -1.00
CA TYR A 77 10.08 -14.44 -1.83
C TYR A 77 10.51 -13.00 -1.48
N VAL A 78 11.14 -12.78 -0.33
CA VAL A 78 11.50 -11.43 0.14
C VAL A 78 12.47 -10.73 -0.83
N PRO A 79 13.54 -11.36 -1.35
CA PRO A 79 14.43 -10.71 -2.33
C PRO A 79 13.70 -10.23 -3.58
N ALA A 80 12.79 -11.05 -4.12
CA ALA A 80 12.02 -10.68 -5.30
C ALA A 80 11.04 -9.53 -5.02
N LEU A 81 10.39 -9.52 -3.85
CA LEU A 81 9.50 -8.44 -3.44
C LEU A 81 10.26 -7.13 -3.20
N MET A 82 11.46 -7.20 -2.62
CA MET A 82 12.31 -6.04 -2.39
C MET A 82 12.74 -5.34 -3.68
N GLN A 83 12.98 -6.09 -4.77
CA GLN A 83 13.26 -5.48 -6.08
C GLN A 83 12.15 -4.54 -6.54
N TYR A 84 10.88 -4.86 -6.26
CA TYR A 84 9.75 -4.00 -6.58
C TYR A 84 9.61 -2.84 -5.60
N VAL A 85 9.87 -3.06 -4.31
CA VAL A 85 9.90 -1.99 -3.31
C VAL A 85 10.92 -0.93 -3.71
N GLU A 86 12.13 -1.35 -4.09
CA GLU A 86 13.20 -0.47 -4.57
C GLU A 86 12.86 0.20 -5.90
N LYS A 87 12.39 -0.58 -6.89
CA LYS A 87 11.96 -0.06 -8.21
C LYS A 87 10.93 1.07 -8.08
N TYR A 88 9.99 0.93 -7.15
CA TYR A 88 8.92 1.89 -6.95
C TYR A 88 9.21 2.95 -5.87
N GLY A 89 10.38 2.91 -5.23
CA GLY A 89 10.72 3.83 -4.13
C GLY A 89 9.74 3.76 -2.96
N SER A 90 9.18 2.58 -2.69
CA SER A 90 8.19 2.39 -1.62
C SER A 90 8.87 2.30 -0.26
N GLU A 91 8.40 3.09 0.71
CA GLU A 91 8.90 3.03 2.07
C GLU A 91 8.17 1.95 2.87
N LEU A 92 8.94 1.06 3.51
CA LEU A 92 8.40 0.00 4.36
C LEU A 92 8.46 0.40 5.83
N HIS A 93 7.33 0.30 6.52
CA HIS A 93 7.17 0.63 7.93
C HIS A 93 6.68 -0.63 8.67
N PHE A 94 7.55 -1.29 9.43
CA PHE A 94 7.23 -2.52 10.16
C PHE A 94 6.86 -2.26 11.63
N ASN A 95 6.12 -3.17 12.25
CA ASN A 95 5.60 -3.01 13.61
C ASN A 95 4.68 -1.77 13.77
N HIS A 96 3.99 -1.39 12.69
CA HIS A 96 3.03 -0.29 12.68
C HIS A 96 1.61 -0.80 12.45
N GLN A 97 0.65 -0.22 13.17
CA GLN A 97 -0.74 -0.61 13.07
C GLN A 97 -1.59 0.63 12.85
N LEU A 98 -2.32 0.66 11.73
CA LEU A 98 -3.34 1.67 11.50
C LEU A 98 -4.44 1.54 12.56
N VAL A 99 -4.52 2.51 13.46
CA VAL A 99 -5.51 2.55 14.56
C VAL A 99 -6.64 3.55 14.30
N LYS A 100 -6.40 4.58 13.48
CA LYS A 100 -7.41 5.61 13.18
C LYS A 100 -7.25 6.20 11.79
N VAL A 101 -8.39 6.47 11.16
CA VAL A 101 -8.46 7.24 9.91
C VAL A 101 -9.43 8.41 10.11
N ASP A 102 -8.96 9.61 9.83
CA ASP A 102 -9.78 10.81 9.71
C ASP A 102 -9.96 11.13 8.22
N GLY A 103 -11.13 10.75 7.70
CA GLY A 103 -11.48 10.90 6.29
C GLY A 103 -11.53 12.35 5.82
N PRO A 104 -12.31 13.23 6.50
CA PRO A 104 -12.36 14.66 6.16
C PRO A 104 -10.99 15.34 6.20
N ALA A 105 -10.15 15.05 7.20
CA ALA A 105 -8.82 15.65 7.31
C ALA A 105 -7.75 14.96 6.43
N LYS A 106 -8.08 13.83 5.77
CA LYS A 106 -7.13 12.96 5.05
C LYS A 106 -5.91 12.57 5.88
N LYS A 107 -6.13 12.30 7.17
CA LYS A 107 -5.08 11.89 8.13
C LYS A 107 -5.27 10.46 8.58
N SER A 108 -4.17 9.77 8.86
CA SER A 108 -4.16 8.43 9.46
C SER A 108 -3.18 8.38 10.63
N MET A 109 -3.53 7.63 11.67
CA MET A 109 -2.64 7.29 12.78
C MET A 109 -2.25 5.82 12.62
N VAL A 110 -0.96 5.57 12.40
CA VAL A 110 -0.30 4.29 12.09
C VAL A 110 0.83 4.02 13.07
#